data_AF-A0A7S4PTM1-F1
#
_entry.id   AF-A0A7S4PTM1-F1
#
_cell.length_a   1.000
_cell.length_b   1.000
_cell.length_c   1.000
_cell.angle_alpha   90.00
_cell.angle_beta   90.00
_cell.angle_gamma   90.00
#
_symmetry.space_group_name_H-M   'P 1'
#
loop_
_entity.id
_entity.type
_entity.pdbx_description
1 polymer ?
#
loop_
_entity_poly.entity_id
_entity_poly.type
_entity_poly.pdbx_seq_one_letter_code
_entity_poly.pdbx_strand_id
1 'polypeptide(L)'
;MTALLLQIFLLCSSAAVARATEETAATCDSTGNAECSRQHALRQDVGEGGEGTSWLSMKAFGVQREQKGSEGQRDHKDNQQDEHQVEDYNCMTEPEDFKTEWDRLPYIPRDPRCVCSSLWGSIFNCADSKLYGDKAEKAWIFGKADLEQLLWIQKNYGRTGAKVSSAAFVLVGFGPPALDDPLDGLCLAVFKLPPPAIAVSHGTLPQIPTWTWWFYTLSLYLFNIPYETQRLITVAYSRTGPATNVLDVFQTVTGCDKDSIQAGGFDDCNPSALRVKDALAPYQQQGLKCVKVFFDMPGNRWTLDDPAAVRMMLWQCYDVNPFNTGVGLGWNSYPNPLVCKPPDQQTNSDHYTGEEYVISNVPTKTLPKFLPIKLSAVTAQQNSGYTTNGYC
;
A
#
# COMPACT_ATOMS: atom_id res chain seq x y z
N MET A 1 20.36 -12.44 38.37
CA MET A 1 19.24 -13.28 37.88
C MET A 1 18.23 -12.49 37.02
N THR A 2 18.05 -11.19 37.22
CA THR A 2 17.08 -10.36 36.48
C THR A 2 17.46 -10.06 35.01
N ALA A 3 18.75 -10.06 34.66
CA ALA A 3 19.21 -9.83 33.29
C ALA A 3 19.04 -11.05 32.35
N LEU A 4 19.00 -12.27 32.90
CA LEU A 4 18.88 -13.50 32.11
C LEU A 4 17.43 -13.79 31.69
N LEU A 5 16.45 -13.34 32.50
CA LEU A 5 15.02 -13.46 32.19
C LEU A 5 14.59 -12.53 31.04
N LEU A 6 15.24 -11.38 30.86
CA LEU A 6 14.95 -10.44 29.76
C LEU A 6 15.38 -11.00 28.39
N GLN A 7 16.51 -11.73 28.34
CA GLN A 7 16.99 -12.38 27.10
C GLN A 7 16.14 -13.59 26.69
N ILE A 8 15.62 -14.36 27.66
CA ILE A 8 14.74 -15.50 27.37
C ILE A 8 13.36 -15.03 26.86
N PHE A 9 12.83 -13.92 27.38
CA PHE A 9 11.59 -13.33 26.86
C PHE A 9 11.75 -12.78 25.42
N LEU A 10 12.88 -12.16 25.10
CA LEU A 10 13.19 -11.69 23.73
C LEU A 10 13.35 -12.84 22.72
N LEU A 11 13.82 -14.02 23.17
CA LEU A 11 13.98 -15.22 22.32
C LEU A 11 12.68 -16.01 22.13
N CYS A 12 11.76 -16.00 23.11
CA CYS A 12 10.45 -16.65 22.96
C CYS A 12 9.45 -15.82 22.16
N SER A 13 9.51 -14.48 22.24
CA SER A 13 8.64 -13.60 21.45
C SER A 13 8.99 -13.63 19.95
N SER A 14 10.26 -13.80 19.59
CA SER A 14 10.69 -13.89 18.19
C SER A 14 10.27 -15.19 17.50
N ALA A 15 10.10 -16.30 18.24
CA ALA A 15 9.57 -17.56 17.70
C ALA A 15 8.05 -17.56 17.45
N ALA A 16 7.29 -16.75 18.20
CA ALA A 16 5.84 -16.60 18.00
C ALA A 16 5.51 -15.67 16.81
N VAL A 17 6.36 -14.67 16.55
CA VAL A 17 6.24 -13.74 15.42
C VAL A 17 6.39 -14.45 14.05
N ALA A 18 7.09 -15.59 14.00
CA ALA A 18 7.30 -16.34 12.76
C ALA A 18 6.10 -17.20 12.31
N ARG A 19 5.07 -17.40 13.14
CA ARG A 19 3.94 -18.31 12.84
C ARG A 19 2.63 -17.64 12.43
N ALA A 20 2.57 -16.30 12.40
CA ALA A 20 1.34 -15.56 12.09
C ALA A 20 1.32 -14.89 10.70
N THR A 21 2.31 -15.15 9.84
CA THR A 21 2.45 -14.54 8.50
C THR A 21 2.49 -15.57 7.37
N GLU A 22 1.84 -16.74 7.54
CA GLU A 22 1.98 -17.88 6.63
C GLU A 22 1.10 -17.83 5.37
N GLU A 23 0.58 -16.66 4.99
CA GLU A 23 0.11 -16.42 3.63
C GLU A 23 1.01 -15.37 2.96
N THR A 24 1.80 -15.84 1.97
CA THR A 24 2.67 -15.09 1.03
C THR A 24 4.07 -14.64 1.47
N ALA A 25 4.68 -15.26 2.48
CA ALA A 25 6.14 -15.19 2.60
C ALA A 25 6.79 -15.97 1.44
N ALA A 26 7.71 -15.34 0.70
CA ALA A 26 8.52 -16.02 -0.31
C ALA A 26 9.21 -17.24 0.31
N THR A 27 8.99 -18.45 -0.24
CA THR A 27 9.76 -19.63 0.15
C THR A 27 11.18 -19.46 -0.38
N CYS A 28 12.18 -19.50 0.50
CA CYS A 28 13.57 -19.56 0.06
C CYS A 28 13.96 -21.02 -0.19
N ASP A 29 14.73 -21.27 -1.24
CA ASP A 29 15.39 -22.56 -1.41
C ASP A 29 16.44 -22.80 -0.31
N SER A 30 17.02 -23.99 -0.28
CA SER A 30 18.07 -24.38 0.66
C SER A 30 19.36 -23.55 0.57
N THR A 31 19.48 -22.67 -0.42
CA THR A 31 20.60 -21.73 -0.62
C THR A 31 20.28 -20.30 -0.18
N GLY A 32 19.05 -20.04 0.29
CA GLY A 32 18.62 -18.72 0.73
C GLY A 32 18.19 -17.80 -0.42
N ASN A 33 18.05 -18.32 -1.63
CA ASN A 33 17.46 -17.58 -2.74
C ASN A 33 15.94 -17.65 -2.63
N ALA A 34 15.27 -16.51 -2.79
CA ALA A 34 13.81 -16.50 -2.89
C ALA A 34 13.40 -17.30 -4.13
N GLU A 35 12.71 -18.43 -3.95
CA GLU A 35 12.03 -19.08 -5.06
C GLU A 35 10.86 -18.18 -5.43
N CYS A 36 10.83 -17.69 -6.68
CA CYS A 36 9.63 -17.10 -7.25
C CYS A 36 8.65 -18.27 -7.43
N SER A 37 7.92 -18.64 -6.37
CA SER A 37 7.11 -19.85 -6.35
C SER A 37 6.02 -19.77 -7.43
N ARG A 38 5.83 -20.90 -8.13
CA ARG A 38 4.70 -21.14 -9.02
C ARG A 38 3.42 -21.20 -8.18
N GLN A 39 2.79 -20.08 -7.89
CA GLN A 39 1.43 -20.10 -7.31
C GLN A 39 0.36 -19.74 -8.34
N HIS A 40 -0.25 -20.84 -8.83
CA HIS A 40 -1.64 -21.06 -9.20
C HIS A 40 -2.27 -20.24 -10.34
N ALA A 41 -2.24 -20.85 -11.54
CA ALA A 41 -3.45 -20.97 -12.33
C ALA A 41 -4.48 -21.80 -11.54
N LEU A 42 -5.37 -21.14 -10.80
CA LEU A 42 -6.53 -21.80 -10.20
C LEU A 42 -7.50 -22.21 -11.32
N ARG A 43 -7.75 -23.52 -11.39
CA ARG A 43 -8.79 -24.16 -12.20
C ARG A 43 -10.14 -23.49 -11.93
N GLN A 44 -10.86 -23.19 -13.02
CA GLN A 44 -12.30 -22.96 -13.03
C GLN A 44 -12.98 -24.20 -12.45
N ASP A 45 -13.60 -24.06 -11.27
CA ASP A 45 -14.72 -24.88 -10.78
C ASP A 45 -15.14 -24.31 -9.42
N VAL A 46 -15.78 -23.14 -9.43
CA VAL A 46 -16.54 -22.65 -8.27
C VAL A 46 -17.90 -22.21 -8.78
N GLY A 47 -18.90 -23.03 -8.49
CA GLY A 47 -20.30 -22.73 -8.74
C GLY A 47 -20.76 -21.52 -7.94
N GLU A 48 -21.81 -20.89 -8.45
CA GLU A 48 -22.53 -19.78 -7.84
C GLU A 48 -22.88 -20.09 -6.37
N GLY A 49 -22.33 -19.30 -5.44
CA GLY A 49 -22.76 -19.29 -4.04
C GLY A 49 -21.63 -19.25 -3.01
N GLY A 50 -21.12 -18.06 -2.72
CA GLY A 50 -20.19 -17.83 -1.60
C GLY A 50 -19.58 -16.43 -1.61
N GLU A 51 -20.24 -15.48 -0.94
CA GLU A 51 -19.81 -14.08 -0.83
C GLU A 51 -18.75 -13.86 0.27
N GLY A 52 -17.78 -12.99 -0.03
CA GLY A 52 -16.87 -12.32 0.92
C GLY A 52 -15.75 -13.21 1.44
N THR A 53 -14.50 -13.11 0.99
CA THR A 53 -13.58 -12.01 1.34
C THR A 53 -12.33 -11.96 0.43
N SER A 54 -12.29 -12.72 -0.67
CA SER A 54 -11.09 -12.84 -1.53
C SER A 54 -11.12 -12.00 -2.83
N TRP A 55 -12.14 -11.17 -3.03
CA TRP A 55 -12.44 -10.52 -4.33
C TRP A 55 -11.64 -9.26 -4.68
N LEU A 56 -11.04 -8.55 -3.71
CA LEU A 56 -10.50 -7.21 -3.95
C LEU A 56 -9.10 -7.19 -4.60
N SER A 57 -8.19 -8.08 -4.23
CA SER A 57 -6.91 -8.24 -4.97
C SER A 57 -7.15 -8.86 -6.35
N MET A 58 -8.11 -9.80 -6.45
CA MET A 58 -8.45 -10.49 -7.70
C MET A 58 -9.07 -9.59 -8.76
N LYS A 59 -9.74 -8.48 -8.42
CA LYS A 59 -10.21 -7.54 -9.46
C LYS A 59 -9.09 -6.72 -10.06
N ALA A 60 -8.09 -6.29 -9.28
CA ALA A 60 -6.90 -5.63 -9.81
C ALA A 60 -6.12 -6.56 -10.77
N PHE A 61 -6.05 -7.86 -10.48
CA PHE A 61 -5.53 -8.87 -11.42
C PHE A 61 -6.53 -9.30 -12.51
N GLY A 62 -7.83 -9.16 -12.25
CA GLY A 62 -8.95 -9.61 -13.09
C GLY A 62 -9.33 -8.65 -14.20
N VAL A 63 -8.94 -7.36 -14.11
CA VAL A 63 -9.11 -6.38 -15.20
C VAL A 63 -8.47 -6.86 -16.50
N GLN A 64 -7.38 -7.66 -16.43
CA GLN A 64 -6.78 -8.28 -17.63
C GLN A 64 -7.70 -9.29 -18.35
N ARG A 65 -8.64 -9.93 -17.65
CA ARG A 65 -9.51 -10.97 -18.24
C ARG A 65 -10.80 -10.40 -18.83
N GLU A 66 -11.41 -9.40 -18.20
CA GLU A 66 -12.70 -8.86 -18.70
C GLU A 66 -12.55 -8.14 -20.05
N GLN A 67 -11.38 -7.58 -20.38
CA GLN A 67 -11.14 -6.98 -21.71
C GLN A 67 -11.05 -7.98 -22.86
N LYS A 68 -10.99 -9.30 -22.61
CA LYS A 68 -10.78 -10.34 -23.65
C LYS A 68 -11.91 -11.38 -23.78
N GLY A 69 -13.07 -11.20 -23.16
CA GLY A 69 -14.05 -12.29 -23.06
C GLY A 69 -15.51 -11.93 -23.30
N SER A 70 -15.92 -11.70 -24.55
CA SER A 70 -17.30 -11.94 -24.97
C SER A 70 -17.35 -12.47 -26.41
N GLU A 71 -16.96 -13.73 -26.62
CA GLU A 71 -17.41 -14.57 -27.74
C GLU A 71 -16.72 -15.95 -27.67
N GLY A 72 -17.53 -17.02 -27.68
CA GLY A 72 -17.03 -18.37 -27.99
C GLY A 72 -17.50 -19.47 -27.04
N GLN A 73 -18.74 -19.90 -27.21
CA GLN A 73 -19.22 -21.23 -26.85
C GLN A 73 -18.33 -22.27 -27.58
N ARG A 74 -17.66 -23.19 -26.86
CA ARG A 74 -16.97 -24.32 -27.49
C ARG A 74 -17.18 -25.64 -26.75
N ASP A 75 -17.50 -26.64 -27.56
CA ASP A 75 -17.72 -28.03 -27.23
C ASP A 75 -16.51 -28.72 -26.60
N HIS A 76 -16.77 -29.52 -25.57
CA HIS A 76 -15.83 -30.45 -24.97
C HIS A 76 -15.47 -31.58 -25.94
N LYS A 77 -14.20 -31.65 -26.33
CA LYS A 77 -13.57 -32.90 -26.78
C LYS A 77 -12.32 -33.16 -25.96
N ASP A 78 -12.30 -34.34 -25.35
CA ASP A 78 -11.14 -34.95 -24.69
C ASP A 78 -9.92 -34.91 -25.60
N ASN A 79 -8.82 -34.34 -25.10
CA ASN A 79 -7.52 -34.58 -25.69
C ASN A 79 -6.43 -34.64 -24.63
N GLN A 80 -5.54 -35.60 -24.85
CA GLN A 80 -4.45 -36.04 -24.01
C GLN A 80 -3.55 -34.87 -23.58
N GLN A 81 -3.17 -34.91 -22.30
CA GLN A 81 -2.23 -34.00 -21.67
C GLN A 81 -0.83 -34.20 -22.28
N ASP A 82 -0.45 -33.35 -23.21
CA ASP A 82 0.95 -33.00 -23.39
C ASP A 82 1.39 -32.23 -22.14
N GLU A 83 2.26 -32.84 -21.34
CA GLU A 83 3.12 -32.13 -20.38
C GLU A 83 4.03 -31.18 -21.17
N HIS A 84 3.48 -30.06 -21.63
CA HIS A 84 4.29 -28.90 -21.95
C HIS A 84 5.02 -28.54 -20.67
N GLN A 85 6.34 -28.76 -20.67
CA GLN A 85 7.25 -28.10 -19.76
C GLN A 85 6.89 -26.61 -19.78
N VAL A 86 6.20 -26.17 -18.75
CA VAL A 86 5.94 -24.75 -18.52
C VAL A 86 7.33 -24.14 -18.41
N GLU A 87 7.74 -23.43 -19.47
CA GLU A 87 8.94 -22.60 -19.45
C GLU A 87 8.91 -21.84 -18.13
N ASP A 88 9.96 -21.98 -17.32
CA ASP A 88 10.10 -21.18 -16.11
C ASP A 88 9.95 -19.72 -16.54
N TYR A 89 8.82 -19.11 -16.16
CA TYR A 89 8.59 -17.71 -16.39
C TYR A 89 9.72 -16.97 -15.69
N ASN A 90 10.69 -16.53 -16.48
CA ASN A 90 11.85 -15.79 -16.04
C ASN A 90 11.38 -14.41 -15.56
N CYS A 91 10.80 -14.36 -14.36
CA CYS A 91 10.37 -13.13 -13.73
C CYS A 91 11.58 -12.27 -13.36
N MET A 92 11.41 -10.96 -13.40
CA MET A 92 12.48 -10.03 -13.07
C MET A 92 12.78 -10.10 -11.57
N THR A 93 14.02 -10.40 -11.22
CA THR A 93 14.49 -10.51 -9.83
C THR A 93 15.40 -9.37 -9.41
N GLU A 94 15.92 -8.60 -10.37
CA GLU A 94 16.84 -7.49 -10.15
C GLU A 94 16.21 -6.15 -10.60
N PRO A 95 16.45 -5.05 -9.85
CA PRO A 95 15.95 -3.72 -10.23
C PRO A 95 16.37 -3.28 -11.64
N GLU A 96 17.56 -3.66 -12.09
CA GLU A 96 18.07 -3.34 -13.42
C GLU A 96 17.26 -4.01 -14.54
N ASP A 97 16.76 -5.23 -14.32
CA ASP A 97 15.86 -5.91 -15.25
C ASP A 97 14.52 -5.18 -15.33
N PHE A 98 13.97 -4.78 -14.17
CA PHE A 98 12.75 -3.98 -14.11
C PHE A 98 12.91 -2.67 -14.87
N LYS A 99 14.00 -1.93 -14.66
CA LYS A 99 14.26 -0.68 -15.38
C LYS A 99 14.39 -0.92 -16.89
N THR A 100 15.08 -1.98 -17.27
CA THR A 100 15.24 -2.36 -18.69
C THR A 100 13.89 -2.63 -19.35
N GLU A 101 12.99 -3.30 -18.63
CA GLU A 101 11.61 -3.52 -19.07
C GLU A 101 10.84 -2.20 -19.16
N TRP A 102 10.88 -1.40 -18.10
CA TRP A 102 10.24 -0.09 -17.98
C TRP A 102 10.57 0.83 -19.16
N ASP A 103 11.84 0.93 -19.54
CA ASP A 103 12.30 1.80 -20.62
C ASP A 103 11.81 1.32 -22.01
N ARG A 104 11.60 0.02 -22.19
CA ARG A 104 11.25 -0.59 -23.48
C ARG A 104 9.75 -0.64 -23.72
N LEU A 105 8.94 -0.82 -22.67
CA LEU A 105 7.49 -1.05 -22.75
C LEU A 105 6.70 -0.01 -23.58
N PRO A 106 7.02 1.30 -23.57
CA PRO A 106 6.28 2.28 -24.39
C PRO A 106 6.41 2.06 -25.92
N TYR A 107 7.38 1.23 -26.33
CA TYR A 107 7.80 1.08 -27.72
C TYR A 107 7.58 -0.33 -28.28
N ILE A 108 7.20 -1.30 -27.45
CA ILE A 108 7.05 -2.70 -27.86
C ILE A 108 5.62 -3.20 -27.64
N PRO A 109 5.01 -3.90 -28.61
CA PRO A 109 3.64 -4.40 -28.49
C PRO A 109 3.61 -5.76 -27.77
N ARG A 110 4.24 -5.87 -26.59
CA ARG A 110 4.18 -7.09 -25.77
C ARG A 110 3.73 -6.78 -24.36
N ASP A 111 3.19 -7.80 -23.70
CA ASP A 111 2.82 -7.72 -22.30
C ASP A 111 4.08 -7.61 -21.42
N PRO A 112 3.98 -6.93 -20.25
CA PRO A 112 5.07 -6.86 -19.30
C PRO A 112 5.50 -8.25 -18.83
N ARG A 113 6.80 -8.41 -18.56
CA ARG A 113 7.29 -9.57 -17.81
C ARG A 113 6.78 -9.53 -16.37
N CYS A 114 6.60 -10.70 -15.77
CA CYS A 114 6.32 -10.83 -14.34
C CYS A 114 7.49 -10.30 -13.49
N VAL A 115 7.16 -9.88 -12.26
CA VAL A 115 8.09 -9.38 -11.25
C VAL A 115 8.21 -10.43 -10.14
N CYS A 116 9.39 -10.64 -9.56
CA CYS A 116 9.53 -11.54 -8.42
C CYS A 116 9.17 -10.82 -7.10
N SER A 117 8.67 -11.55 -6.10
CA SER A 117 8.31 -11.03 -4.76
C SER A 117 9.49 -10.49 -3.94
N SER A 118 10.71 -10.64 -4.44
CA SER A 118 11.91 -10.05 -3.84
C SER A 118 12.15 -8.59 -4.25
N LEU A 119 11.42 -8.08 -5.25
CA LEU A 119 11.46 -6.68 -5.67
C LEU A 119 10.37 -5.87 -4.98
N TRP A 120 10.76 -4.67 -4.57
CA TRP A 120 9.93 -3.69 -3.87
C TRP A 120 10.08 -2.34 -4.55
N GLY A 121 9.09 -1.48 -4.38
CA GLY A 121 9.17 -0.13 -4.86
C GLY A 121 8.58 0.91 -3.92
N SER A 122 8.90 2.18 -4.22
CA SER A 122 8.34 3.35 -3.57
C SER A 122 8.39 4.52 -4.55
N ILE A 123 7.53 5.51 -4.35
CA ILE A 123 7.70 6.83 -4.98
C ILE A 123 8.36 7.74 -3.96
N PHE A 124 9.32 8.56 -4.40
CA PHE A 124 10.04 9.50 -3.56
C PHE A 124 10.56 10.69 -4.38
N ASN A 125 11.00 11.76 -3.72
CA ASN A 125 11.69 12.85 -4.40
C ASN A 125 13.13 12.42 -4.73
N CYS A 126 13.53 12.49 -6.00
CA CYS A 126 14.85 12.05 -6.47
C CYS A 126 16.03 12.72 -5.73
N ALA A 127 15.83 13.91 -5.16
CA ALA A 127 16.86 14.63 -4.42
C ALA A 127 17.01 14.14 -2.96
N ASP A 128 16.03 13.39 -2.45
CA ASP A 128 16.01 12.98 -1.05
C ASP A 128 16.94 11.80 -0.79
N SER A 129 17.49 11.78 0.42
CA SER A 129 18.35 10.69 0.91
C SER A 129 17.58 9.53 1.54
N LYS A 130 16.26 9.63 1.62
CA LYS A 130 15.31 8.68 2.19
C LYS A 130 14.09 8.54 1.26
N LEU A 131 13.27 7.52 1.48
CA LEU A 131 12.03 7.34 0.70
C LEU A 131 10.97 8.39 1.02
N TYR A 132 10.92 8.83 2.29
CA TYR A 132 10.03 9.87 2.78
C TYR A 132 10.85 10.95 3.49
N GLY A 133 10.27 12.13 3.68
CA GLY A 133 10.95 13.27 4.31
C GLY A 133 11.58 12.92 5.66
N ASP A 134 12.62 13.66 6.06
CA ASP A 134 13.48 13.31 7.21
C ASP A 134 12.77 13.16 8.55
N LYS A 135 11.60 13.79 8.69
CA LYS A 135 10.76 13.71 9.88
C LYS A 135 9.94 12.41 9.95
N ALA A 136 9.64 11.78 8.82
CA ALA A 136 8.83 10.58 8.76
C ALA A 136 9.56 9.39 9.37
N GLU A 137 8.92 8.71 10.32
CA GLU A 137 9.45 7.48 10.92
C GLU A 137 9.21 6.26 10.01
N LYS A 138 8.12 6.27 9.24
CA LYS A 138 7.71 5.18 8.36
C LYS A 138 7.74 5.61 6.89
N ALA A 139 7.92 4.63 6.02
CA ALA A 139 7.85 4.78 4.57
C ALA A 139 6.89 3.73 4.02
N TRP A 140 5.96 4.17 3.18
CA TRP A 140 5.08 3.28 2.43
C TRP A 140 5.82 2.73 1.23
N ILE A 141 5.73 1.43 1.03
CA ILE A 141 6.32 0.71 -0.09
C ILE A 141 5.25 -0.19 -0.70
N PHE A 142 5.49 -0.59 -1.93
CA PHE A 142 4.59 -1.48 -2.66
C PHE A 142 5.33 -2.71 -3.17
N GLY A 143 4.56 -3.77 -3.38
CA GLY A 143 5.08 -5.11 -3.62
C GLY A 143 5.16 -5.45 -5.11
N LYS A 144 5.26 -6.76 -5.36
CA LYS A 144 5.27 -7.33 -6.71
C LYS A 144 4.06 -6.89 -7.53
N ALA A 145 2.85 -6.99 -6.96
CA ALA A 145 1.60 -6.74 -7.68
C ALA A 145 1.57 -5.31 -8.24
N ASP A 146 1.94 -4.34 -7.41
CA ASP A 146 1.94 -2.92 -7.78
C ASP A 146 3.04 -2.61 -8.80
N LEU A 147 4.22 -3.24 -8.68
CA LEU A 147 5.27 -3.15 -9.69
C LEU A 147 4.81 -3.67 -11.06
N GLU A 148 4.05 -4.76 -11.11
CA GLU A 148 3.47 -5.28 -12.36
C GLU A 148 2.39 -4.34 -12.92
N GLN A 149 1.54 -3.77 -12.07
CA GLN A 149 0.56 -2.76 -12.47
C GLN A 149 1.24 -1.50 -13.03
N LEU A 150 2.34 -1.05 -12.43
CA LEU A 150 3.13 0.07 -12.91
C LEU A 150 3.74 -0.21 -14.29
N LEU A 151 4.20 -1.44 -14.56
CA LEU A 151 4.66 -1.82 -15.89
C LEU A 151 3.49 -1.85 -16.89
N TRP A 152 2.30 -2.30 -16.48
CA TRP A 152 1.12 -2.23 -17.34
C TRP A 152 0.74 -0.77 -17.67
N ILE A 153 0.79 0.14 -16.70
CA ILE A 153 0.60 1.58 -16.90
C ILE A 153 1.65 2.12 -17.86
N GLN A 154 2.93 1.77 -17.66
CA GLN A 154 4.03 2.20 -18.52
C GLN A 154 3.85 1.72 -19.98
N LYS A 155 3.36 0.49 -20.18
CA LYS A 155 3.03 -0.02 -21.52
C LYS A 155 1.93 0.81 -22.19
N ASN A 156 0.83 1.08 -21.48
CA ASN A 156 -0.34 1.71 -22.07
C ASN A 156 -0.19 3.24 -22.20
N TYR A 157 0.55 3.87 -21.30
CA TYR A 157 0.59 5.33 -21.16
C TYR A 157 2.00 5.94 -21.28
N GLY A 158 3.05 5.13 -21.31
CA GLY A 158 4.45 5.59 -21.22
C GLY A 158 4.92 6.52 -22.33
N ARG A 159 4.22 6.58 -23.47
CA ARG A 159 4.48 7.60 -24.51
C ARG A 159 4.16 9.02 -24.06
N THR A 160 3.24 9.18 -23.10
CA THR A 160 2.82 10.48 -22.58
C THR A 160 3.57 10.89 -21.33
N GLY A 161 4.32 9.97 -20.69
CA GLY A 161 5.19 10.20 -19.52
C GLY A 161 4.45 10.69 -18.26
N ALA A 162 3.84 11.88 -18.35
CA ALA A 162 3.10 12.54 -17.29
C ALA A 162 1.95 11.69 -16.75
N LYS A 163 1.18 11.02 -17.62
CA LYS A 163 0.10 10.13 -17.19
C LYS A 163 0.61 8.98 -16.31
N VAL A 164 1.79 8.44 -16.62
CA VAL A 164 2.44 7.38 -15.82
C VAL A 164 2.83 7.91 -14.45
N SER A 165 3.41 9.10 -14.38
CA SER A 165 3.80 9.72 -13.11
C SER A 165 2.60 9.92 -12.18
N SER A 166 1.50 10.50 -12.69
CA SER A 166 0.28 10.70 -11.90
C SER A 166 -0.33 9.37 -11.48
N ALA A 167 -0.38 8.39 -12.39
CA ALA A 167 -0.93 7.06 -12.11
C ALA A 167 -0.12 6.34 -11.02
N ALA A 168 1.21 6.43 -11.07
CA ALA A 168 2.07 5.87 -10.05
C ALA A 168 1.83 6.52 -8.68
N PHE A 169 1.62 7.84 -8.64
CA PHE A 169 1.28 8.55 -7.40
C PHE A 169 -0.03 8.05 -6.79
N VAL A 170 -1.07 7.85 -7.61
CA VAL A 170 -2.36 7.31 -7.17
C VAL A 170 -2.22 5.89 -6.64
N LEU A 171 -1.51 5.01 -7.36
CA LEU A 171 -1.38 3.61 -6.97
C LEU A 171 -0.73 3.42 -5.60
N VAL A 172 0.25 4.27 -5.27
CA VAL A 172 0.94 4.24 -3.97
C VAL A 172 0.07 4.75 -2.81
N GLY A 173 -1.11 5.31 -3.10
CA GLY A 173 -2.05 5.78 -2.07
C GLY A 173 -1.88 7.23 -1.66
N PHE A 174 -1.17 8.05 -2.47
CA PHE A 174 -1.16 9.50 -2.26
C PHE A 174 -2.51 10.09 -2.71
N GLY A 175 -3.41 10.31 -1.76
CA GLY A 175 -4.73 10.93 -1.97
C GLY A 175 -4.67 12.46 -1.99
N PRO A 176 -5.81 13.13 -2.27
CA PRO A 176 -5.89 14.59 -2.28
C PRO A 176 -5.25 15.29 -1.08
N PRO A 177 -4.68 16.49 -1.29
CA PRO A 177 -4.61 17.24 -2.56
C PRO A 177 -3.38 16.88 -3.41
N ALA A 178 -2.83 15.67 -3.26
CA ALA A 178 -1.56 15.26 -3.89
C ALA A 178 -1.42 15.54 -5.39
N LEU A 179 -2.50 15.46 -6.17
CA LEU A 179 -2.47 15.74 -7.60
C LEU A 179 -2.86 17.17 -7.95
N ASP A 180 -3.26 17.99 -6.98
CA ASP A 180 -3.71 19.36 -7.24
C ASP A 180 -2.52 20.27 -7.60
N ASP A 181 -1.33 19.91 -7.12
CA ASP A 181 -0.06 20.58 -7.42
C ASP A 181 0.72 19.88 -8.55
N PRO A 182 1.68 20.58 -9.18
CA PRO A 182 2.63 19.95 -10.10
C PRO A 182 3.44 18.84 -9.41
N LEU A 183 3.65 17.74 -10.14
CA LEU A 183 4.54 16.67 -9.71
C LEU A 183 5.88 16.83 -10.43
N ASP A 184 6.92 17.29 -9.73
CA ASP A 184 8.27 17.41 -10.26
C ASP A 184 9.30 16.72 -9.37
N GLY A 185 10.46 16.41 -9.96
CA GLY A 185 11.56 15.78 -9.22
C GLY A 185 11.26 14.39 -8.64
N LEU A 186 10.17 13.72 -9.04
CA LEU A 186 9.80 12.40 -8.52
C LEU A 186 10.56 11.26 -9.20
N CYS A 187 10.86 10.24 -8.41
CA CYS A 187 11.46 9.00 -8.85
C CYS A 187 10.63 7.81 -8.37
N LEU A 188 10.53 6.80 -9.22
CA LEU A 188 10.16 5.44 -8.86
C LEU A 188 11.42 4.72 -8.38
N ALA A 189 11.53 4.46 -7.08
CA ALA A 189 12.56 3.58 -6.55
C ALA A 189 12.16 2.12 -6.77
N VAL A 190 13.08 1.31 -7.28
CA VAL A 190 12.98 -0.15 -7.30
C VAL A 190 14.19 -0.70 -6.58
N PHE A 191 13.98 -1.62 -5.64
CA PHE A 191 15.04 -2.11 -4.77
C PHE A 191 14.73 -3.52 -4.26
N LYS A 192 15.73 -4.13 -3.62
CA LYS A 192 15.57 -5.35 -2.83
C LYS A 192 15.61 -4.98 -1.36
N LEU A 193 14.96 -5.79 -0.53
CA LEU A 193 15.09 -5.65 0.92
C LEU A 193 16.23 -6.52 1.44
N PRO A 194 16.86 -6.14 2.58
CA PRO A 194 17.84 -6.99 3.22
C PRO A 194 17.25 -8.37 3.58
N PRO A 195 18.09 -9.40 3.76
CA PRO A 195 17.65 -10.68 4.31
C PRO A 195 16.90 -10.48 5.64
N PRO A 196 15.90 -11.32 5.98
CA PRO A 196 15.03 -11.11 7.14
C PRO A 196 15.76 -10.83 8.47
N ALA A 197 16.88 -11.53 8.73
CA ALA A 197 17.69 -11.34 9.93
C ALA A 197 18.24 -9.91 10.08
N ILE A 198 18.56 -9.25 8.96
CA ILE A 198 19.03 -7.85 8.91
C ILE A 198 17.82 -6.91 8.81
N ALA A 199 16.78 -7.32 8.09
CA ALA A 199 15.59 -6.49 7.89
C ALA A 199 14.88 -6.17 9.22
N VAL A 200 14.81 -7.11 10.15
CA VAL A 200 14.22 -6.88 11.48
C VAL A 200 14.99 -5.83 12.27
N SER A 201 16.32 -5.92 12.33
CA SER A 201 17.13 -4.99 13.13
C SER A 201 17.16 -3.58 12.55
N HIS A 202 17.00 -3.44 11.23
CA HIS A 202 16.95 -2.16 10.54
C HIS A 202 15.50 -1.63 10.38
N GLY A 203 14.50 -2.39 10.82
CA GLY A 203 13.08 -2.05 10.63
C GLY A 203 12.65 -2.02 9.16
N THR A 204 13.34 -2.73 8.28
CA THR A 204 13.04 -2.84 6.85
C THR A 204 12.30 -4.12 6.48
N LEU A 205 11.83 -4.90 7.47
CA LEU A 205 10.90 -5.99 7.23
C LEU A 205 9.52 -5.38 6.87
N PRO A 206 8.97 -5.63 5.67
CA PRO A 206 7.67 -5.10 5.28
C PRO A 206 6.59 -5.55 6.23
N GLN A 207 5.72 -4.63 6.60
CA GLN A 207 4.56 -4.92 7.45
C GLN A 207 3.30 -4.48 6.72
N ILE A 208 2.26 -5.29 6.81
CA ILE A 208 0.94 -4.91 6.33
C ILE A 208 0.34 -3.99 7.41
N PRO A 209 0.01 -2.72 7.10
CA PRO A 209 -0.36 -1.70 8.08
C PRO A 209 -1.82 -1.87 8.55
N THR A 210 -2.16 -3.05 9.06
CA THR A 210 -3.49 -3.32 9.61
C THR A 210 -3.73 -2.55 10.90
N TRP A 211 -4.99 -2.30 11.27
CA TRP A 211 -5.32 -1.69 12.56
C TRP A 211 -4.73 -2.46 13.73
N THR A 212 -4.82 -3.79 13.70
CA THR A 212 -4.21 -4.68 14.70
C THR A 212 -2.70 -4.51 14.76
N TRP A 213 -2.02 -4.40 13.62
CA TRP A 213 -0.57 -4.19 13.59
C TRP A 213 -0.18 -2.85 14.20
N TRP A 214 -0.91 -1.77 13.91
CA TRP A 214 -0.65 -0.46 14.52
C TRP A 214 -0.80 -0.50 16.04
N PHE A 215 -1.90 -1.04 16.56
CA PHE A 215 -2.13 -1.10 18.01
C PHE A 215 -1.13 -2.04 18.71
N TYR A 216 -0.81 -3.18 18.10
CA TYR A 216 0.20 -4.09 18.60
C TYR A 216 1.56 -3.40 18.67
N THR A 217 1.99 -2.71 17.60
CA THR A 217 3.26 -1.99 17.56
C THR A 217 3.34 -0.94 18.67
N LEU A 218 2.28 -0.16 18.88
CA LEU A 218 2.23 0.82 19.98
C LEU A 218 2.34 0.16 21.36
N SER A 219 1.70 -0.98 21.55
CA SER A 219 1.76 -1.72 22.82
C SER A 219 3.17 -2.22 23.17
N LEU A 220 4.01 -2.54 22.18
CA LEU A 220 5.42 -2.90 22.38
C LEU A 220 6.25 -1.76 22.98
N TYR A 221 5.81 -0.51 22.78
CA TYR A 221 6.41 0.70 23.36
C TYR A 221 5.64 1.20 24.59
N LEU A 222 4.80 0.36 25.20
CA LEU A 222 3.98 0.66 26.38
C LEU A 222 2.90 1.73 26.14
N PHE A 223 2.59 2.04 24.88
CA PHE A 223 1.48 2.91 24.48
C PHE A 223 0.22 2.07 24.27
N ASN A 224 -0.46 1.76 25.37
CA ASN A 224 -1.64 0.89 25.35
C ASN A 224 -2.91 1.69 25.03
N ILE A 225 -3.53 1.38 23.89
CA ILE A 225 -4.86 1.85 23.53
C ILE A 225 -5.90 0.89 24.13
N PRO A 226 -6.97 1.37 24.78
CA PRO A 226 -8.05 0.52 25.29
C PRO A 226 -8.62 -0.41 24.21
N TYR A 227 -8.87 -1.67 24.57
CA TYR A 227 -9.38 -2.69 23.64
C TYR A 227 -10.67 -2.22 22.94
N GLU A 228 -11.58 -1.56 23.66
CA GLU A 228 -12.83 -1.10 23.05
C GLU A 228 -12.58 -0.06 21.96
N THR A 229 -11.65 0.88 22.15
CA THR A 229 -11.25 1.84 21.12
C THR A 229 -10.65 1.15 19.89
N GLN A 230 -9.76 0.18 20.12
CA GLN A 230 -9.20 -0.63 19.03
C GLN A 230 -10.30 -1.36 18.24
N ARG A 231 -11.25 -1.96 18.96
CA ARG A 231 -12.39 -2.68 18.39
C ARG A 231 -13.27 -1.75 17.56
N LEU A 232 -13.63 -0.58 18.09
CA LEU A 232 -14.49 0.39 17.41
C LEU A 232 -13.88 0.85 16.08
N ILE A 233 -12.58 1.18 16.07
CA ILE A 233 -11.87 1.55 14.83
C ILE A 233 -11.85 0.36 13.86
N THR A 234 -11.40 -0.81 14.33
CA THR A 234 -11.25 -2.00 13.46
C THR A 234 -12.59 -2.42 12.83
N VAL A 235 -13.68 -2.47 13.62
CA VAL A 235 -15.02 -2.85 13.15
C VAL A 235 -15.62 -1.80 12.21
N ALA A 236 -15.30 -0.51 12.40
CA ALA A 236 -15.76 0.52 11.49
C ALA A 236 -15.18 0.31 10.08
N TYR A 237 -13.87 0.05 9.98
CA TYR A 237 -13.18 -0.17 8.69
C TYR A 237 -13.48 -1.54 8.05
N SER A 238 -13.80 -2.57 8.84
CA SER A 238 -14.22 -3.87 8.31
C SER A 238 -15.57 -3.82 7.58
N ARG A 239 -16.30 -2.70 7.65
CA ARG A 239 -17.57 -2.47 6.95
C ARG A 239 -17.40 -1.75 5.62
N THR A 240 -16.17 -1.41 5.23
CA THR A 240 -15.90 -0.87 3.89
C THR A 240 -16.32 -1.89 2.83
N GLY A 241 -16.94 -1.40 1.76
CA GLY A 241 -17.54 -2.24 0.73
C GLY A 241 -18.17 -1.41 -0.38
N PRO A 242 -18.98 -2.01 -1.27
CA PRO A 242 -19.51 -1.30 -2.43
C PRO A 242 -20.30 -0.02 -2.10
N ALA A 243 -20.99 0.02 -0.97
CA ALA A 243 -21.86 1.12 -0.55
C ALA A 243 -21.23 2.09 0.47
N THR A 244 -20.05 1.77 1.03
CA THR A 244 -19.42 2.57 2.08
C THR A 244 -17.92 2.59 1.85
N ASN A 245 -17.40 3.77 1.55
CA ASN A 245 -15.98 3.96 1.25
C ASN A 245 -15.16 4.29 2.50
N VAL A 246 -13.85 4.38 2.32
CA VAL A 246 -12.90 4.61 3.40
C VAL A 246 -13.11 5.97 4.08
N LEU A 247 -13.51 6.98 3.32
CA LEU A 247 -13.79 8.33 3.85
C LEU A 247 -15.12 8.38 4.60
N ASP A 248 -16.15 7.64 4.17
CA ASP A 248 -17.40 7.51 4.93
C ASP A 248 -17.11 6.91 6.32
N VAL A 249 -16.22 5.92 6.39
CA VAL A 249 -15.77 5.33 7.66
C VAL A 249 -14.92 6.32 8.45
N PHE A 250 -13.98 7.02 7.82
CA PHE A 250 -13.16 8.03 8.49
C PHE A 250 -14.04 9.13 9.11
N GLN A 251 -15.03 9.64 8.37
CA GLN A 251 -16.03 10.59 8.86
C GLN A 251 -16.82 10.00 10.03
N THR A 252 -17.27 8.75 9.93
CA THR A 252 -17.99 8.09 11.03
C THR A 252 -17.16 8.00 12.30
N VAL A 253 -15.86 7.70 12.19
CA VAL A 253 -14.96 7.53 13.33
C VAL A 253 -14.52 8.88 13.92
N THR A 254 -14.20 9.85 13.06
CA THR A 254 -13.56 11.10 13.47
C THR A 254 -14.51 12.29 13.53
N GLY A 255 -15.70 12.17 12.98
CA GLY A 255 -16.65 13.25 12.77
C GLY A 255 -16.29 14.18 11.61
N CYS A 256 -15.09 14.08 11.02
CA CYS A 256 -14.63 15.01 9.99
C CYS A 256 -15.43 14.85 8.70
N ASP A 257 -15.84 15.97 8.10
CA ASP A 257 -16.58 15.96 6.84
C ASP A 257 -15.74 15.36 5.70
N LYS A 258 -16.29 14.39 4.98
CA LYS A 258 -15.58 13.67 3.92
C LYS A 258 -15.26 14.54 2.72
N ASP A 259 -16.12 15.49 2.37
CA ASP A 259 -15.92 16.35 1.20
C ASP A 259 -14.78 17.33 1.50
N SER A 260 -14.72 17.85 2.74
CA SER A 260 -13.57 18.60 3.25
C SER A 260 -12.28 17.79 3.17
N ILE A 261 -12.28 16.53 3.63
CA ILE A 261 -11.11 15.65 3.53
C ILE A 261 -10.66 15.43 2.08
N GLN A 262 -11.61 15.21 1.16
CA GLN A 262 -11.31 15.07 -0.27
C GLN A 262 -10.70 16.35 -0.86
N ALA A 263 -11.01 17.52 -0.29
CA ALA A 263 -10.39 18.79 -0.66
C ALA A 263 -9.07 19.08 0.10
N GLY A 264 -8.56 18.12 0.89
CA GLY A 264 -7.37 18.29 1.73
C GLY A 264 -7.61 19.04 3.06
N GLY A 265 -8.88 19.32 3.37
CA GLY A 265 -9.34 20.00 4.59
C GLY A 265 -9.68 19.05 5.74
N PHE A 266 -10.01 19.65 6.90
CA PHE A 266 -10.42 18.95 8.13
C PHE A 266 -11.53 19.74 8.84
N ASP A 267 -12.63 19.97 8.13
CA ASP A 267 -13.78 20.69 8.66
C ASP A 267 -14.76 19.74 9.39
N ASP A 268 -15.60 20.33 10.25
CA ASP A 268 -16.70 19.68 10.98
C ASP A 268 -16.34 18.41 11.80
N CYS A 269 -15.06 18.22 12.10
CA CYS A 269 -14.55 17.12 12.90
C CYS A 269 -15.07 17.10 14.36
N ASN A 270 -15.05 15.91 14.98
CA ASN A 270 -15.24 15.79 16.42
C ASN A 270 -14.21 16.68 17.16
N PRO A 271 -14.62 17.39 18.23
CA PRO A 271 -13.73 18.32 18.92
C PRO A 271 -12.44 17.70 19.46
N SER A 272 -12.48 16.42 19.85
CA SER A 272 -11.29 15.68 20.29
C SER A 272 -10.30 15.44 19.15
N ALA A 273 -10.79 15.08 17.97
CA ALA A 273 -9.98 14.91 16.77
C ALA A 273 -9.27 16.22 16.41
N LEU A 274 -9.98 17.35 16.36
CA LEU A 274 -9.35 18.66 16.10
C LEU A 274 -8.30 19.01 17.15
N ARG A 275 -8.60 18.80 18.44
CA ARG A 275 -7.61 19.05 19.51
C ARG A 275 -6.36 18.19 19.36
N VAL A 276 -6.49 16.94 18.92
CA VAL A 276 -5.35 16.07 18.64
C VAL A 276 -4.57 16.56 17.41
N LYS A 277 -5.25 16.89 16.31
CA LYS A 277 -4.64 17.45 15.09
C LYS A 277 -3.79 18.68 15.43
N ASP A 278 -4.38 19.65 16.12
CA ASP A 278 -3.72 20.91 16.46
C ASP A 278 -2.56 20.71 17.44
N ALA A 279 -2.75 19.85 18.44
CA ALA A 279 -1.74 19.56 19.44
C ALA A 279 -0.53 18.81 18.88
N LEU A 280 -0.74 17.95 17.88
CA LEU A 280 0.30 17.10 17.29
C LEU A 280 0.90 17.67 16.01
N ALA A 281 0.34 18.74 15.42
CA ALA A 281 0.89 19.36 14.21
C ALA A 281 2.40 19.69 14.27
N PRO A 282 2.98 20.18 15.40
CA PRO A 282 4.43 20.39 15.51
C PRO A 282 5.27 19.10 15.46
N TYR A 283 4.63 17.96 15.71
CA TYR A 283 5.22 16.63 15.78
C TYR A 283 4.84 15.75 14.59
N GLN A 284 4.16 16.31 13.58
CA GLN A 284 3.64 15.55 12.45
C GLN A 284 4.72 14.65 11.82
N GLN A 285 4.34 13.39 11.60
CA GLN A 285 5.13 12.28 11.05
C GLN A 285 6.34 11.81 11.90
N GLN A 286 6.58 12.39 13.08
CA GLN A 286 7.70 12.03 13.97
C GLN A 286 7.45 10.73 14.79
N GLY A 287 6.50 9.90 14.33
CA GLY A 287 6.19 8.57 14.87
C GLY A 287 6.09 8.51 16.39
N LEU A 288 6.92 7.70 17.04
CA LEU A 288 6.86 7.47 18.49
C LEU A 288 7.06 8.75 19.32
N LYS A 289 7.79 9.74 18.80
CA LYS A 289 7.91 11.03 19.48
C LYS A 289 6.58 11.78 19.49
N CYS A 290 5.84 11.73 18.38
CA CYS A 290 4.49 12.27 18.29
C CYS A 290 3.50 11.49 19.18
N VAL A 291 3.57 10.15 19.17
CA VAL A 291 2.74 9.29 20.04
C VAL A 291 2.99 9.61 21.51
N LYS A 292 4.26 9.77 21.90
CA LYS A 292 4.61 10.14 23.28
C LYS A 292 3.93 11.44 23.70
N VAL A 293 3.91 12.47 22.83
CA VAL A 293 3.20 13.72 23.10
C VAL A 293 1.69 13.47 23.25
N PHE A 294 1.09 12.63 22.41
CA PHE A 294 -0.33 12.28 22.54
C PHE A 294 -0.69 11.63 23.88
N PHE A 295 0.18 10.75 24.40
CA PHE A 295 -0.03 10.08 25.70
C PHE A 295 0.34 10.95 26.91
N ASP A 296 1.39 11.77 26.77
CA ASP A 296 1.89 12.60 27.88
C ASP A 296 1.08 13.89 28.05
N MET A 297 0.27 14.30 27.06
CA MET A 297 -0.41 15.60 27.11
C MET A 297 -1.42 15.66 28.27
N PRO A 298 -1.16 16.47 29.31
CA PRO A 298 -2.00 16.49 30.49
C PRO A 298 -3.26 17.34 30.27
N GLY A 299 -4.37 16.96 30.91
CA GLY A 299 -5.51 17.87 31.16
C GLY A 299 -6.78 17.66 30.31
N ASN A 300 -7.31 16.43 30.24
CA ASN A 300 -8.67 16.14 29.72
C ASN A 300 -8.96 16.60 28.27
N ARG A 301 -7.94 16.85 27.43
CA ARG A 301 -8.16 17.29 26.04
C ARG A 301 -8.77 16.18 25.18
N TRP A 302 -8.45 14.94 25.46
CA TRP A 302 -9.05 13.75 24.88
C TRP A 302 -8.94 12.59 25.87
N THR A 303 -9.65 11.52 25.60
CA THR A 303 -9.49 10.23 26.29
C THR A 303 -8.97 9.19 25.30
N LEU A 304 -8.25 8.19 25.79
CA LEU A 304 -7.85 7.03 24.99
C LEU A 304 -9.06 6.14 24.63
N ASP A 305 -10.19 6.33 25.31
CA ASP A 305 -11.47 5.69 24.99
C ASP A 305 -12.17 6.31 23.76
N ASP A 306 -11.63 7.41 23.23
CA ASP A 306 -12.20 8.13 22.09
C ASP A 306 -11.53 7.68 20.77
N PRO A 307 -12.25 6.95 19.90
CA PRO A 307 -11.69 6.47 18.64
C PRO A 307 -11.33 7.61 17.68
N ALA A 308 -12.00 8.76 17.77
CA ALA A 308 -11.70 9.93 16.93
C ALA A 308 -10.30 10.48 17.27
N ALA A 309 -10.00 10.58 18.57
CA ALA A 309 -8.70 11.03 19.06
C ALA A 309 -7.56 10.08 18.64
N VAL A 310 -7.76 8.77 18.81
CA VAL A 310 -6.75 7.76 18.44
C VAL A 310 -6.55 7.70 16.92
N ARG A 311 -7.61 7.73 16.13
CA ARG A 311 -7.52 7.72 14.66
C ARG A 311 -6.79 8.95 14.12
N MET A 312 -7.04 10.11 14.71
CA MET A 312 -6.34 11.35 14.38
C MET A 312 -4.87 11.32 14.79
N MET A 313 -4.54 10.72 15.93
CA MET A 313 -3.15 10.51 16.35
C MET A 313 -2.38 9.65 15.35
N LEU A 314 -2.96 8.54 14.87
CA LEU A 314 -2.30 7.68 13.89
C LEU A 314 -1.98 8.43 12.59
N TRP A 315 -2.90 9.28 12.12
CA TRP A 315 -2.63 10.14 10.98
C TRP A 315 -1.49 11.13 11.26
N GLN A 316 -1.59 11.87 12.36
CA GLN A 316 -0.57 12.88 12.70
C GLN A 316 0.81 12.27 12.90
N CYS A 317 0.92 11.11 13.55
CA CYS A 317 2.20 10.57 13.94
C CYS A 317 2.86 9.68 12.88
N TYR A 318 2.07 8.94 12.10
CA TYR A 318 2.60 7.92 11.19
C TYR A 318 2.18 8.07 9.73
N ASP A 319 1.49 9.17 9.40
CA ASP A 319 0.90 9.37 8.07
C ASP A 319 -0.10 8.27 7.68
N VAL A 320 -0.80 7.71 8.68
CA VAL A 320 -1.97 6.85 8.44
C VAL A 320 -3.12 7.76 8.00
N ASN A 321 -3.00 8.30 6.79
CA ASN A 321 -3.87 9.33 6.24
C ASN A 321 -5.33 8.85 6.13
N PRO A 322 -6.29 9.74 5.86
CA PRO A 322 -7.71 9.36 5.80
C PRO A 322 -8.05 8.27 4.78
N PHE A 323 -7.20 8.06 3.78
CA PHE A 323 -7.35 7.07 2.72
C PHE A 323 -6.84 5.67 3.12
N ASN A 324 -6.16 5.56 4.26
CA ASN A 324 -5.68 4.26 4.73
C ASN A 324 -6.84 3.37 5.19
N THR A 325 -6.88 2.14 4.66
CA THR A 325 -7.95 1.17 4.93
C THR A 325 -7.74 0.41 6.24
N GLY A 326 -6.49 0.29 6.69
CA GLY A 326 -6.08 -0.57 7.80
C GLY A 326 -6.40 -2.05 7.63
N VAL A 327 -6.59 -2.51 6.38
CA VAL A 327 -6.70 -3.94 6.02
C VAL A 327 -5.60 -4.40 5.05
N GLY A 328 -4.60 -3.55 4.82
CA GLY A 328 -3.47 -3.90 3.94
C GLY A 328 -3.71 -3.67 2.45
N LEU A 329 -4.79 -2.96 2.10
CA LEU A 329 -5.08 -2.58 0.73
C LEU A 329 -5.08 -1.07 0.60
N GLY A 330 -4.49 -0.55 -0.47
CA GLY A 330 -4.55 0.86 -0.81
C GLY A 330 -5.92 1.26 -1.32
N TRP A 331 -6.37 2.45 -0.96
CA TRP A 331 -7.57 3.08 -1.49
C TRP A 331 -7.29 4.54 -1.77
N ASN A 332 -7.81 5.08 -2.86
CA ASN A 332 -7.60 6.48 -3.21
C ASN A 332 -8.88 7.08 -3.78
N SER A 333 -9.25 8.30 -3.39
CA SER A 333 -10.43 8.98 -3.95
C SER A 333 -10.19 9.50 -5.37
N TYR A 334 -8.94 9.59 -5.82
CA TYR A 334 -8.65 9.85 -7.22
C TYR A 334 -9.07 8.65 -8.09
N PRO A 335 -9.36 8.87 -9.39
CA PRO A 335 -9.70 7.78 -10.31
C PRO A 335 -8.58 6.75 -10.38
N ASN A 336 -8.93 5.47 -10.31
CA ASN A 336 -7.94 4.40 -10.43
C ASN A 336 -7.43 4.31 -11.89
N PRO A 337 -6.11 4.43 -12.12
CA PRO A 337 -5.54 4.39 -13.47
C PRO A 337 -5.66 3.03 -14.17
N LEU A 338 -5.99 1.97 -13.45
CA LEU A 338 -6.19 0.63 -13.98
C LEU A 338 -7.63 0.40 -14.46
N VAL A 339 -8.56 1.29 -14.09
CA VAL A 339 -9.98 1.17 -14.42
C VAL A 339 -10.31 2.11 -15.56
N CYS A 340 -10.58 1.53 -16.73
CA CYS A 340 -10.89 2.27 -17.95
C CYS A 340 -12.37 2.71 -17.97
N LYS A 341 -12.77 3.48 -16.96
CA LYS A 341 -14.09 4.10 -16.84
C LYS A 341 -13.90 5.58 -16.49
N PRO A 342 -14.81 6.46 -16.94
CA PRO A 342 -14.90 7.82 -16.43
C PRO A 342 -14.94 7.86 -14.89
N PRO A 343 -14.35 8.87 -14.23
CA PRO A 343 -14.31 8.99 -12.77
C PRO A 343 -15.66 8.83 -12.08
N ASP A 344 -16.70 9.44 -12.63
CA ASP A 344 -18.07 9.39 -12.12
C ASP A 344 -18.75 8.01 -12.27
N GLN A 345 -18.12 7.09 -13.00
CA GLN A 345 -18.58 5.72 -13.20
C GLN A 345 -17.70 4.68 -12.48
N GLN A 346 -16.64 5.12 -11.80
CA GLN A 346 -15.85 4.22 -10.94
C GLN A 346 -16.62 3.96 -9.65
N THR A 347 -16.82 2.68 -9.35
CA THR A 347 -17.45 2.26 -8.09
C THR A 347 -16.45 2.37 -6.94
N ASN A 348 -16.91 2.39 -5.68
CA ASN A 348 -15.98 2.39 -4.55
C ASN A 348 -14.94 1.25 -4.60
N SER A 349 -15.34 0.07 -5.09
CA SER A 349 -14.42 -1.06 -5.24
C SER A 349 -13.37 -0.83 -6.33
N ASP A 350 -13.65 0.01 -7.33
CA ASP A 350 -12.71 0.36 -8.40
C ASP A 350 -11.58 1.25 -7.86
N HIS A 351 -11.75 1.93 -6.72
CA HIS A 351 -10.77 2.84 -6.11
C HIS A 351 -9.68 2.16 -5.26
N TYR A 352 -9.73 0.84 -5.10
CA TYR A 352 -8.65 0.10 -4.43
C TYR A 352 -7.47 -0.10 -5.38
N THR A 353 -6.26 0.26 -4.93
CA THR A 353 -5.09 0.37 -5.81
C THR A 353 -4.13 -0.81 -5.73
N GLY A 354 -4.10 -1.56 -4.63
CA GLY A 354 -3.16 -2.67 -4.48
C GLY A 354 -2.87 -3.00 -3.03
N GLU A 355 -1.80 -3.75 -2.78
CA GLU A 355 -1.36 -4.12 -1.43
C GLU A 355 -0.51 -2.99 -0.84
N GLU A 356 -0.75 -2.67 0.43
CA GLU A 356 0.02 -1.67 1.15
C GLU A 356 1.02 -2.31 2.10
N TYR A 357 2.25 -1.79 2.08
CA TYR A 357 3.28 -2.17 3.03
C TYR A 357 3.94 -0.94 3.64
N VAL A 358 4.40 -1.09 4.88
CA VAL A 358 5.20 -0.08 5.56
C VAL A 358 6.51 -0.66 6.07
N ILE A 359 7.56 0.13 5.99
CA ILE A 359 8.85 -0.10 6.64
C ILE A 359 9.27 1.14 7.44
N SER A 360 10.31 1.03 8.25
CA SER A 360 10.99 2.21 8.79
C SER A 360 11.60 3.04 7.66
N ASN A 361 11.52 4.37 7.78
CA ASN A 361 12.04 5.30 6.79
C ASN A 361 13.58 5.40 6.89
N VAL A 362 14.25 4.44 6.25
CA VAL A 362 15.70 4.31 6.23
C VAL A 362 16.34 5.10 5.09
N PRO A 363 17.64 5.44 5.17
CA PRO A 363 18.35 6.05 4.06
C PRO A 363 18.34 5.15 2.82
N THR A 364 18.13 5.72 1.63
CA THR A 364 18.08 4.97 0.36
C THR A 364 19.34 4.16 0.11
N LYS A 365 20.51 4.67 0.52
CA LYS A 365 21.80 3.97 0.44
C LYS A 365 21.88 2.67 1.26
N THR A 366 20.97 2.43 2.20
CA THR A 366 20.92 1.19 2.97
C THR A 366 19.97 0.16 2.37
N LEU A 367 19.24 0.52 1.32
CA LEU A 367 18.38 -0.41 0.57
C LEU A 367 19.23 -1.12 -0.49
N PRO A 368 19.35 -2.46 -0.43
CA PRO A 368 20.09 -3.23 -1.43
C PRO A 368 19.58 -2.97 -2.85
N LYS A 369 20.52 -2.78 -3.79
CA LYS A 369 20.22 -2.58 -5.21
C LYS A 369 19.27 -1.42 -5.49
N PHE A 370 19.30 -0.37 -4.66
CA PHE A 370 18.46 0.80 -4.85
C PHE A 370 18.68 1.44 -6.23
N LEU A 371 17.63 1.45 -7.05
CA LEU A 371 17.64 2.01 -8.39
C LEU A 371 16.52 3.04 -8.56
N PRO A 372 16.87 4.34 -8.67
CA PRO A 372 15.89 5.38 -8.96
C PRO A 372 15.61 5.48 -10.46
N ILE A 373 14.33 5.41 -10.84
CA ILE A 373 13.82 5.67 -12.19
C ILE A 373 13.13 7.03 -12.18
N LYS A 374 13.71 8.02 -12.86
CA LYS A 374 13.14 9.37 -12.92
C LYS A 374 11.78 9.34 -13.63
N LEU A 375 10.76 9.88 -12.96
CA LEU A 375 9.43 10.05 -13.53
C LEU A 375 9.34 11.37 -14.30
N SER A 376 8.40 11.43 -15.24
CA SER A 376 8.16 12.64 -16.02
C SER A 376 7.49 13.69 -15.13
N ALA A 377 7.85 14.96 -15.30
CA ALA A 377 7.14 16.04 -14.62
C ALA A 377 5.68 16.10 -15.09
N VAL A 378 4.78 16.47 -14.19
CA VAL A 378 3.35 16.66 -14.48
C VAL A 378 2.93 18.04 -14.03
N THR A 379 2.22 18.77 -14.88
CA THR A 379 1.63 20.06 -14.49
C THR A 379 0.30 19.85 -13.77
N ALA A 380 -0.10 20.80 -12.93
CA ALA A 380 -1.42 20.79 -12.29
C ALA A 380 -2.58 20.67 -13.31
N GLN A 381 -2.45 21.29 -14.49
CA GLN A 381 -3.44 21.17 -15.56
C GLN A 381 -3.56 19.75 -16.09
N GLN A 382 -2.44 19.04 -16.26
CA GLN A 382 -2.46 17.64 -16.70
C GLN A 382 -3.10 16.74 -15.65
N ASN A 383 -2.73 16.92 -14.38
CA ASN A 383 -3.32 16.20 -13.26
C ASN A 383 -4.85 16.41 -13.20
N SER A 384 -5.30 17.66 -13.26
CA SER A 384 -6.73 18.00 -13.31
C SER A 384 -7.46 17.31 -14.47
N GLY A 385 -6.79 17.18 -15.62
CA GLY A 385 -7.29 16.40 -16.75
C GLY A 385 -7.55 14.94 -16.39
N TYR A 386 -6.65 14.29 -15.66
CA TYR A 386 -6.80 12.89 -15.23
C TYR A 386 -7.81 12.71 -14.12
N THR A 387 -7.89 13.63 -13.16
CA THR A 387 -8.87 13.56 -12.07
C THR A 387 -10.30 13.79 -12.57
N THR A 388 -10.48 14.60 -13.62
CA THR A 388 -11.80 14.92 -14.18
C THR A 388 -12.25 13.93 -15.26
N ASN A 389 -11.34 13.52 -16.16
CA ASN A 389 -11.71 12.69 -17.31
C ASN A 389 -11.33 11.21 -17.13
N GLY A 390 -10.48 10.88 -16.16
CA GLY A 390 -9.90 9.55 -15.99
C GLY A 390 -8.59 9.36 -16.74
N TYR A 391 -8.05 8.14 -16.68
CA TYR A 391 -6.78 7.76 -17.30
C TYR A 391 -6.94 7.13 -18.69
N CYS A 392 -8.16 6.70 -19.01
CA CYS A 392 -8.64 6.48 -20.37
C CYS A 392 -9.44 7.72 -20.78
#